data_AF-A0A9J7KJY3-F1
#
_entry.id   AF-A0A9J7KJY3-F1
#
_cell.length_a   1.000
_cell.length_b   1.000
_cell.length_c   1.000
_cell.angle_alpha   90.00
_cell.angle_beta   90.00
_cell.angle_gamma   90.00
#
_symmetry.space_group_name_H-M   'P 1'
#
loop_
_entity.id
_entity.type
_entity.pdbx_description
1 polymer ?
#
loop_
_entity_poly.entity_id
_entity_poly.type
_entity_poly.pdbx_seq_one_letter_code
_entity_poly.pdbx_strand_id
1 'polypeptide(L)'
;MDPQYRNLLTQFRVELVNTIVNVAGVLDQLVTERVLLAEEEDDVRTRRMQTDQIRTLLTILPTKGNRAFLAFCKALDNTGNTHLSNLLMNQRPTGIERYFDIVVENACHEWKEIARRLGLTEPAIASIDDTYRGRSRECCIRALNVWLGDHGRNATVDMLKEALISARFRSVAELIGNFSLSLFLCSSVDD
;
A
#
# COMPACT_ATOMS: atom_id res chain seq x y z
N MET A 1 13.56 -0.29 -0.87
CA MET A 1 12.20 -0.18 -0.31
C MET A 1 11.60 1.14 -0.78
N ASP A 2 10.34 1.14 -1.22
CA ASP A 2 9.65 2.31 -1.73
C ASP A 2 9.58 3.41 -0.65
N PRO A 3 9.72 4.70 -1.04
CA PRO A 3 9.68 5.82 -0.11
C PRO A 3 8.43 5.84 0.77
N GLN A 4 7.30 5.39 0.24
CA GLN A 4 6.03 5.32 0.96
C GLN A 4 6.10 4.38 2.17
N TYR A 5 6.67 3.18 2.02
CA TYR A 5 6.85 2.25 3.14
C TYR A 5 7.89 2.76 4.15
N ARG A 6 8.95 3.43 3.68
CA ARG A 6 9.95 4.07 4.55
C ARG A 6 9.33 5.17 5.41
N ASN A 7 8.45 5.98 4.83
CA ASN A 7 7.74 7.03 5.53
C ASN A 7 6.82 6.45 6.61
N LEU A 8 6.13 5.34 6.34
CA LEU A 8 5.32 4.66 7.34
C LEU A 8 6.14 4.14 8.53
N LEU A 9 7.27 3.47 8.25
CA LEU A 9 8.17 3.00 9.32
C LEU A 9 8.73 4.16 10.15
N THR A 10 8.96 5.31 9.52
CA THR A 10 9.45 6.52 10.19
C THR A 10 8.36 7.18 11.02
N GLN A 11 7.15 7.30 10.48
CA GLN A 11 5.98 7.89 11.14
C GLN A 11 5.59 7.12 12.40
N PHE A 12 5.55 5.78 12.31
CA PHE A 12 5.19 4.91 13.43
C PHE A 12 6.41 4.45 14.26
N ARG A 13 7.61 5.00 14.01
CA ARG A 13 8.87 4.54 14.64
C ARG A 13 8.79 4.51 16.16
N VAL A 14 8.23 5.55 16.79
CA VAL A 14 8.13 5.65 18.26
C VAL A 14 7.21 4.57 18.81
N GLU A 15 6.06 4.35 18.17
CA GLU A 15 5.08 3.34 18.57
C GLU A 15 5.63 1.93 18.38
N LEU A 16 6.31 1.66 17.26
CA LEU A 16 6.97 0.37 17.01
C LEU A 16 8.04 0.06 18.05
N VAL A 17 8.90 1.04 18.38
CA VAL A 17 10.00 0.85 19.34
C VAL A 17 9.48 0.58 20.76
N ASN A 18 8.37 1.19 21.15
CA ASN A 18 7.85 1.09 22.52
C ASN A 18 6.88 -0.07 22.74
N THR A 19 6.26 -0.58 21.67
CA THR A 19 5.14 -1.53 21.80
C THR A 19 5.49 -2.95 21.39
N ILE A 20 6.55 -3.17 20.60
CA ILE A 20 6.98 -4.54 20.22
C ILE A 20 7.59 -5.23 21.44
N VAL A 21 6.99 -6.35 21.85
CA VAL A 21 7.41 -7.10 23.06
C VAL A 21 8.30 -8.31 22.72
N ASN A 22 8.11 -8.94 21.56
CA ASN A 22 8.84 -10.14 21.14
C ASN A 22 9.77 -9.87 19.94
N VAL A 23 10.84 -9.12 20.18
CA VAL A 23 11.81 -8.77 19.13
C VAL A 23 12.50 -10.00 18.55
N ALA A 24 12.87 -10.97 19.39
CA ALA A 24 13.53 -12.20 18.94
C ALA A 24 12.67 -12.99 17.93
N GLY A 25 11.39 -13.21 18.24
CA GLY A 25 10.48 -13.89 17.31
C GLY A 25 10.24 -13.11 16.01
N VAL A 26 10.28 -11.77 16.06
CA VAL A 26 10.19 -10.95 14.84
C VAL A 26 11.42 -11.15 13.97
N LEU A 27 12.61 -11.17 14.57
CA LEU A 27 13.88 -11.41 13.86
C LEU A 27 13.93 -12.83 13.26
N ASP A 28 13.57 -13.86 14.04
CA ASP A 28 13.54 -15.25 13.58
C ASP A 28 12.65 -15.41 12.34
N GLN A 29 11.48 -14.77 12.35
CA GLN A 29 10.56 -14.78 11.21
C GLN A 29 11.14 -14.05 10.00
N LEU A 30 11.82 -12.92 10.20
CA LEU A 30 12.45 -12.16 9.11
C LEU A 30 13.64 -12.90 8.47
N VAL A 31 14.40 -13.67 9.26
CA VAL A 31 15.44 -14.57 8.74
C VAL A 31 14.81 -15.74 7.98
N THR A 32 13.74 -16.32 8.52
CA THR A 32 12.99 -17.41 7.87
C THR A 32 12.46 -16.98 6.49
N GLU A 33 11.94 -15.75 6.38
CA GLU A 33 11.47 -15.15 5.13
C GLU A 33 12.62 -14.65 4.22
N ARG A 34 13.89 -14.88 4.60
CA ARG A 34 15.11 -14.46 3.90
C ARG A 34 15.19 -12.95 3.65
N VAL A 35 14.60 -12.15 4.53
CA VAL A 35 14.68 -10.69 4.49
C VAL A 35 15.89 -10.19 5.25
N LEU A 36 16.22 -10.83 6.37
CA LEU A 36 17.44 -10.59 7.12
C LEU A 36 18.40 -11.77 6.93
N LEU A 37 19.69 -11.45 6.87
CA LEU A 37 20.74 -12.45 6.98
C LEU A 37 20.99 -12.78 8.46
N ALA A 38 21.49 -13.98 8.74
CA ALA A 38 21.78 -14.42 10.11
C ALA A 38 22.78 -13.49 10.82
N GLU A 39 23.79 -13.00 10.09
CA GLU A 39 24.77 -12.03 10.60
C GLU A 39 24.13 -10.71 11.04
N GLU A 40 23.12 -10.22 10.30
CA GLU A 40 22.42 -8.98 10.63
C GLU A 40 21.47 -9.18 11.81
N GLU A 41 20.88 -10.36 11.93
CA GLU A 41 20.10 -10.74 13.10
C GLU A 41 20.97 -10.76 14.35
N ASP A 42 22.17 -11.35 14.30
CA ASP A 42 23.11 -11.38 15.42
C ASP A 42 23.54 -9.95 15.81
N ASP A 43 23.85 -9.09 14.84
CA ASP A 43 24.15 -7.68 15.06
C ASP A 43 23.01 -6.91 15.74
N VAL A 44 21.77 -7.26 15.42
CA VAL A 44 20.61 -6.70 16.12
C VAL A 44 20.51 -7.29 17.53
N ARG A 45 20.65 -8.61 17.71
CA ARG A 45 20.52 -9.29 19.00
C ARG A 45 21.56 -8.88 20.02
N THR A 46 22.77 -8.52 19.58
CA THR A 46 23.84 -8.03 20.47
C THR A 46 23.48 -6.71 21.17
N ARG A 47 22.44 -5.99 20.72
CA ARG A 47 21.96 -4.77 21.40
C ARG A 47 21.33 -5.13 22.74
N ARG A 48 21.71 -4.36 23.77
CA ARG A 48 21.34 -4.61 25.17
C ARG A 48 19.85 -4.43 25.47
N MET A 49 19.21 -3.44 24.85
CA MET A 49 17.79 -3.12 25.09
C MET A 49 16.96 -3.47 23.87
N GLN A 50 15.76 -4.02 24.08
CA GLN A 50 14.81 -4.33 22.99
C GLN A 50 14.50 -3.09 22.12
N THR A 51 14.41 -1.91 22.73
CA THR A 51 14.18 -0.65 22.01
C THR A 51 15.31 -0.33 21.04
N ASP A 52 16.56 -0.64 21.39
CA ASP A 52 17.73 -0.44 20.53
C ASP A 52 17.79 -1.53 19.44
N GLN A 53 17.41 -2.77 19.78
CA GLN A 53 17.24 -3.83 18.78
C GLN A 53 16.24 -3.41 17.70
N ILE A 54 15.06 -2.92 18.08
CA ILE A 54 14.04 -2.46 17.14
C ILE A 54 14.54 -1.25 16.34
N ARG A 55 15.24 -0.30 16.96
CA ARG A 55 15.81 0.85 16.24
C ARG A 55 16.80 0.42 15.17
N THR A 56 17.68 -0.53 15.47
CA THR A 56 18.65 -1.11 14.52
C THR A 56 17.92 -1.88 13.43
N LEU A 57 16.93 -2.70 13.78
CA LEU A 57 16.09 -3.40 12.81
C LEU A 57 15.43 -2.41 11.83
N LEU A 58 14.82 -1.33 12.34
CA LEU A 58 14.19 -0.30 11.51
C LEU A 58 15.17 0.51 10.65
N THR A 59 16.48 0.46 10.94
CA THR A 59 17.51 1.03 10.04
C THR A 59 17.94 0.06 8.95
N ILE A 60 17.91 -1.25 9.21
CA ILE A 60 18.29 -2.28 8.23
C ILE A 60 17.13 -2.56 7.27
N LEU A 61 15.89 -2.66 7.77
CA LEU A 61 14.72 -3.06 6.99
C LEU A 61 14.53 -2.27 5.67
N PRO A 62 14.72 -0.93 5.61
CA PRO A 62 14.61 -0.15 4.37
C PRO A 62 15.59 -0.51 3.25
N THR A 63 16.71 -1.19 3.57
CA THR A 63 17.72 -1.63 2.60
C THR A 63 17.34 -2.96 1.93
N LYS A 64 16.43 -3.73 2.52
CA LYS A 64 16.04 -5.10 2.10
C LYS A 64 14.91 -5.16 1.06
N GLY A 65 14.61 -4.04 0.39
CA GLY A 65 13.58 -4.00 -0.65
C GLY A 65 12.13 -3.94 -0.13
N ASN A 66 11.16 -4.04 -1.04
CA ASN A 66 9.72 -3.87 -0.71
C ASN A 66 9.14 -5.07 0.05
N ARG A 67 9.64 -6.28 -0.25
CA ARG A 67 9.23 -7.51 0.44
C ARG A 67 9.53 -7.45 1.93
N ALA A 68 10.56 -6.73 2.34
CA ALA A 68 10.93 -6.55 3.73
C ALA A 68 9.82 -5.94 4.59
N PHE A 69 9.09 -4.96 4.04
CA PHE A 69 7.98 -4.34 4.76
C PHE A 69 6.79 -5.29 4.94
N LEU A 70 6.49 -6.10 3.91
CA LEU A 70 5.44 -7.11 3.96
C LEU A 70 5.77 -8.20 4.99
N ALA A 71 6.99 -8.74 4.91
CA ALA A 71 7.50 -9.75 5.82
C ALA A 71 7.55 -9.24 7.27
N PHE A 72 7.94 -7.98 7.49
CA PHE A 72 7.94 -7.36 8.81
C PHE A 72 6.54 -7.27 9.41
N CYS A 73 5.54 -6.83 8.64
CA CYS A 73 4.17 -6.81 9.16
C CYS A 73 3.62 -8.22 9.42
N LYS A 74 3.97 -9.21 8.58
CA LYS A 74 3.65 -10.62 8.83
C LYS A 74 4.31 -11.13 10.12
N ALA A 75 5.58 -10.78 10.35
CA ALA A 75 6.30 -11.12 11.56
C ALA A 75 5.66 -10.47 12.80
N LEU A 76 5.27 -9.20 12.71
CA LEU A 76 4.51 -8.53 13.78
C LEU A 76 3.21 -9.29 14.10
N ASP A 77 2.47 -9.71 13.09
CA ASP A 77 1.23 -10.46 13.30
C ASP A 77 1.47 -11.83 13.97
N ASN A 78 2.41 -12.62 13.44
CA ASN A 78 2.77 -13.94 13.97
C ASN A 78 3.32 -13.89 15.41
N THR A 79 3.89 -12.75 15.81
CA THR A 79 4.52 -12.57 17.13
C THR A 79 3.58 -11.95 18.16
N GLY A 80 2.29 -11.80 17.83
CA GLY A 80 1.27 -11.24 18.73
C GLY A 80 1.18 -9.71 18.69
N ASN A 81 1.93 -9.05 17.81
CA ASN A 81 1.84 -7.62 17.54
C ASN A 81 0.83 -7.30 16.43
N THR A 82 -0.30 -8.02 16.39
CA THR A 82 -1.35 -7.92 15.38
C THR A 82 -1.89 -6.50 15.23
N HIS A 83 -1.99 -5.73 16.31
CA HIS A 83 -2.44 -4.35 16.25
C HIS A 83 -1.46 -3.44 15.47
N LEU A 84 -0.15 -3.58 15.69
CA LEU A 84 0.89 -2.84 14.93
C LEU A 84 0.93 -3.30 13.47
N SER A 85 0.79 -4.61 13.22
CA SER A 85 0.69 -5.13 11.86
C SER A 85 -0.49 -4.51 11.14
N ASN A 86 -1.68 -4.52 11.75
CA ASN A 86 -2.88 -3.91 11.18
C ASN A 86 -2.76 -2.40 11.01
N LEU A 87 -2.15 -1.69 11.96
CA LEU A 87 -1.89 -0.25 11.86
C LEU A 87 -1.02 0.06 10.64
N LEU A 88 0.13 -0.61 10.51
CA LEU A 88 1.03 -0.43 9.38
C LEU A 88 0.38 -0.86 8.06
N MET A 89 -0.35 -1.98 8.05
CA MET A 89 -1.08 -2.52 6.89
C MET A 89 -2.19 -1.57 6.41
N ASN A 90 -2.91 -0.93 7.34
CA ASN A 90 -3.96 0.05 7.03
C ASN A 90 -3.43 1.30 6.36
N GLN A 91 -2.23 1.73 6.74
CA GLN A 91 -1.65 2.98 6.28
C GLN A 91 -0.84 2.80 4.99
N ARG A 92 -0.76 1.56 4.47
CA ARG A 92 -0.06 1.31 3.22
C ARG A 92 -0.83 1.92 2.07
N PRO A 93 -0.15 2.63 1.16
CA PRO A 93 -0.71 2.85 -0.15
C PRO A 93 -0.88 1.49 -0.83
N THR A 94 -2.10 1.20 -1.28
CA THR A 94 -2.42 -0.02 -2.06
C THR A 94 -1.74 -0.02 -3.43
N GLY A 95 -1.02 1.04 -3.78
CA GLY A 95 -0.33 1.22 -5.05
C GLY A 95 -1.27 1.55 -6.19
N ILE A 96 -2.59 1.48 -5.99
CA ILE A 96 -3.60 1.71 -7.01
C ILE A 96 -3.70 3.17 -7.46
N GLU A 97 -3.31 4.09 -6.57
CA GLU A 97 -3.28 5.54 -6.82
C GLU A 97 -2.47 5.89 -8.08
N ARG A 98 -1.43 5.12 -8.40
CA ARG A 98 -0.60 5.33 -9.61
C ARG A 98 -1.37 5.15 -10.93
N TYR A 99 -2.50 4.44 -10.89
CA TYR A 99 -3.36 4.24 -12.05
C TYR A 99 -4.43 5.32 -12.18
N PHE A 100 -4.63 6.14 -11.14
CA PHE A 100 -5.66 7.18 -11.17
C PHE A 100 -5.36 8.22 -12.25
N ASP A 101 -4.10 8.59 -12.48
CA ASP A 101 -3.73 9.51 -13.57
C ASP A 101 -4.16 8.97 -14.94
N ILE A 102 -3.91 7.67 -15.20
CA ILE A 102 -4.33 7.00 -16.44
C ILE A 102 -5.86 7.04 -16.59
N VAL A 103 -6.59 6.71 -15.53
CA VAL A 103 -8.06 6.74 -15.53
C VAL A 103 -8.58 8.16 -15.75
N VAL A 104 -7.98 9.14 -15.11
CA VAL A 104 -8.40 10.54 -15.19
C VAL A 104 -8.12 11.12 -16.58
N GLU A 105 -6.97 10.80 -17.17
CA GLU A 105 -6.62 11.25 -18.53
C GLU A 105 -7.54 10.66 -19.61
N ASN A 106 -8.03 9.44 -19.41
CA ASN A 106 -8.77 8.72 -20.46
C ASN A 106 -10.28 8.58 -20.21
N ALA A 107 -10.75 8.76 -18.98
CA ALA A 107 -12.12 8.44 -18.59
C ALA A 107 -12.76 9.46 -17.63
N CYS A 108 -12.12 10.62 -17.36
CA CYS A 108 -12.69 11.61 -16.43
C CYS A 108 -14.05 12.16 -16.86
N HIS A 109 -14.40 12.14 -18.14
CA HIS A 109 -15.70 12.63 -18.63
C HIS A 109 -16.90 11.84 -18.10
N GLU A 110 -16.72 10.54 -17.80
CA GLU A 110 -17.76 9.63 -17.30
C GLU A 110 -17.51 9.23 -15.85
N TRP A 111 -16.84 10.08 -15.08
CA TRP A 111 -16.46 9.79 -13.70
C TRP A 111 -17.66 9.40 -12.80
N LYS A 112 -18.86 9.89 -13.10
CA LYS A 112 -20.09 9.55 -12.36
C LYS A 112 -20.46 8.08 -12.55
N GLU A 113 -20.37 7.56 -13.78
CA GLU A 113 -20.62 6.15 -14.04
C GLU A 113 -19.54 5.27 -13.40
N ILE A 114 -18.29 5.69 -13.49
CA ILE A 114 -17.17 5.00 -12.80
C ILE A 114 -17.42 4.96 -11.28
N ALA A 115 -17.79 6.09 -10.67
CA ALA A 115 -18.09 6.18 -9.25
C ALA A 115 -19.23 5.22 -8.83
N ARG A 116 -20.32 5.17 -9.60
CA ARG A 116 -21.43 4.23 -9.36
C ARG A 116 -20.97 2.77 -9.43
N ARG A 117 -20.19 2.42 -10.43
CA ARG A 117 -19.66 1.05 -10.60
C ARG A 117 -18.67 0.66 -9.50
N LEU A 118 -17.97 1.64 -8.94
CA LEU A 118 -17.13 1.48 -7.75
C LEU A 118 -17.92 1.44 -6.44
N GLY A 119 -19.25 1.56 -6.48
CA GLY A 119 -20.13 1.44 -5.31
C GLY A 119 -20.35 2.75 -4.54
N LEU A 120 -19.96 3.90 -5.09
CA LEU A 120 -20.25 5.18 -4.45
C LEU A 120 -21.76 5.47 -4.50
N THR A 121 -22.27 6.02 -3.40
CA THR A 121 -23.67 6.41 -3.29
C THR A 121 -23.95 7.69 -4.09
N GLU A 122 -25.15 7.81 -4.68
CA GLU A 122 -25.59 9.05 -5.35
C GLU A 122 -25.38 10.34 -4.53
N PRO A 123 -25.63 10.39 -3.20
CA PRO A 123 -25.32 11.59 -2.41
C PRO A 123 -23.83 11.93 -2.37
N ALA A 124 -22.94 10.92 -2.31
CA ALA A 124 -21.50 11.17 -2.37
C ALA A 124 -21.11 11.72 -3.75
N ILE A 125 -21.68 11.17 -4.83
CA ILE A 125 -21.45 11.64 -6.20
C ILE A 125 -21.95 13.09 -6.37
N ALA A 126 -23.16 13.40 -5.91
CA ALA A 126 -23.72 14.75 -5.97
C ALA A 126 -22.86 15.75 -5.17
N SER A 127 -22.40 15.37 -3.98
CA SER A 127 -21.52 16.22 -3.16
C SER A 127 -20.18 16.50 -3.86
N ILE A 128 -19.59 15.51 -4.52
CA ILE A 128 -18.35 15.70 -5.29
C ILE A 128 -18.59 16.65 -6.48
N ASP A 129 -19.67 16.44 -7.24
CA ASP A 129 -20.01 17.25 -8.40
C ASP A 129 -20.23 18.73 -8.04
N ASP A 130 -20.91 18.99 -6.92
CA ASP A 130 -21.16 20.33 -6.38
C ASP A 130 -19.87 20.99 -5.88
N THR A 131 -19.04 20.25 -5.14
CA THR A 131 -17.77 20.75 -4.58
C THR A 131 -16.82 21.26 -5.66
N TYR A 132 -16.71 20.51 -6.76
CA TYR A 132 -15.78 20.83 -7.84
C TYR A 132 -16.48 21.47 -9.05
N ARG A 133 -17.76 21.85 -8.92
CA ARG A 133 -18.57 22.58 -9.92
C ARG A 133 -18.51 21.95 -11.31
N GLY A 134 -18.62 20.63 -11.38
CA GLY A 134 -18.64 19.88 -12.65
C GLY A 134 -17.29 19.78 -13.38
N ARG A 135 -16.16 20.14 -12.74
CA ARG A 135 -14.85 19.87 -13.33
C ARG A 135 -14.56 18.37 -13.29
N SER A 136 -14.75 17.72 -14.44
CA SER A 136 -14.77 16.25 -14.55
C SER A 136 -13.46 15.60 -14.10
N ARG A 137 -12.31 16.28 -14.29
CA ARG A 137 -10.99 15.79 -13.86
C ARG A 137 -10.90 15.71 -12.33
N GLU A 138 -11.16 16.82 -11.64
CA GLU A 138 -11.12 16.90 -10.19
C GLU A 138 -12.19 16.00 -9.53
N CYS A 139 -13.38 15.92 -10.13
CA CYS A 139 -14.43 15.02 -9.66
C CYS A 139 -14.03 13.55 -9.78
N CYS A 140 -13.38 13.16 -10.89
CA CYS A 140 -12.88 11.80 -11.10
C CYS A 140 -11.82 11.43 -10.06
N ILE A 141 -10.81 12.29 -9.86
CA ILE A 141 -9.78 12.09 -8.83
C ILE A 141 -10.42 11.97 -7.46
N ARG A 142 -11.39 12.83 -7.13
CA ARG A 142 -12.06 12.78 -5.83
C ARG A 142 -12.87 11.49 -5.65
N ALA A 143 -13.62 11.07 -6.66
CA ALA A 143 -14.40 9.84 -6.62
C ALA A 143 -13.51 8.61 -6.41
N LEU A 144 -12.38 8.52 -7.12
CA LEU A 144 -11.40 7.45 -6.94
C LEU A 144 -10.79 7.46 -5.52
N ASN A 145 -10.51 8.63 -4.96
CA ASN A 145 -10.02 8.75 -3.58
C ASN A 145 -11.09 8.41 -2.54
N VAL A 146 -12.35 8.75 -2.77
CA VAL A 146 -13.47 8.39 -1.89
C VAL A 146 -13.68 6.87 -1.92
N TRP A 147 -13.67 6.27 -3.11
CA TRP A 147 -13.70 4.81 -3.26
C TRP A 147 -12.56 4.13 -2.50
N LEU A 148 -11.33 4.62 -2.69
CA LEU A 148 -10.16 4.09 -2.01
C LEU A 148 -10.24 4.26 -0.49
N GLY A 149 -10.81 5.36 0.01
CA GLY A 149 -11.03 5.57 1.43
C GLY A 149 -12.09 4.63 2.02
N ASP A 150 -13.18 4.39 1.28
CA ASP A 150 -14.30 3.56 1.71
C ASP A 150 -13.97 2.06 1.68
N HIS A 151 -13.25 1.62 0.64
CA HIS A 151 -12.84 0.23 0.47
C HIS A 151 -11.49 -0.08 1.13
N GLY A 152 -10.67 0.94 1.40
CA GLY A 152 -9.35 0.82 2.01
C GLY A 152 -8.50 -0.26 1.35
N ARG A 153 -8.23 -1.33 2.12
CA ARG A 153 -7.40 -2.48 1.70
C ARG A 153 -8.09 -3.45 0.75
N ASN A 154 -9.42 -3.41 0.63
CA ASN A 154 -10.16 -4.22 -0.34
C ASN A 154 -10.15 -3.59 -1.74
N ALA A 155 -9.70 -2.34 -1.87
CA ALA A 155 -9.55 -1.68 -3.18
C ALA A 155 -8.42 -2.34 -3.98
N THR A 156 -8.79 -3.25 -4.89
CA THR A 156 -7.85 -3.96 -5.76
C THR A 156 -7.85 -3.37 -7.17
N VAL A 157 -6.74 -3.58 -7.89
CA VAL A 157 -6.63 -3.19 -9.31
C VAL A 157 -7.70 -3.91 -10.14
N ASP A 158 -8.05 -5.14 -9.79
CA ASP A 158 -9.10 -5.90 -10.48
C ASP A 158 -10.48 -5.28 -10.29
N MET A 159 -10.84 -4.84 -9.09
CA MET A 159 -12.10 -4.10 -8.88
C MET A 159 -12.16 -2.82 -9.71
N LEU A 160 -11.05 -2.07 -9.78
CA LEU A 160 -10.97 -0.89 -10.64
C LEU A 160 -11.13 -1.25 -12.12
N LYS A 161 -10.47 -2.32 -12.59
CA LYS A 161 -10.60 -2.80 -13.97
C LYS A 161 -12.01 -3.26 -14.28
N GLU A 162 -12.66 -4.01 -13.39
CA GLU A 162 -14.04 -4.46 -13.59
C GLU A 162 -15.01 -3.28 -13.62
N ALA A 163 -14.82 -2.29 -12.76
CA ALA A 163 -15.62 -1.06 -12.79
C ALA A 163 -15.44 -0.30 -14.11
N LEU A 164 -14.20 -0.18 -14.60
CA LEU A 164 -13.90 0.44 -15.90
C LEU A 164 -14.51 -0.34 -17.07
N ILE A 165 -14.39 -1.67 -17.08
CA ILE A 165 -15.00 -2.53 -18.11
C ILE A 165 -16.53 -2.37 -18.08
N SER A 166 -17.12 -2.35 -16.90
CA SER A 166 -18.57 -2.15 -16.70
C SER A 166 -19.03 -0.76 -17.13
N ALA A 167 -18.18 0.25 -16.96
CA ALA A 167 -18.39 1.62 -17.45
C ALA A 167 -18.02 1.79 -18.94
N ARG A 168 -17.75 0.69 -19.68
CA ARG A 168 -17.39 0.64 -21.11
C ARG A 168 -15.99 1.18 -21.46
N PHE A 169 -15.13 1.41 -20.47
CA PHE A 169 -13.73 1.81 -20.62
C PHE A 169 -12.77 0.60 -20.66
N ARG A 170 -13.09 -0.42 -21.49
CA ARG A 170 -12.25 -1.63 -21.62
C ARG A 170 -10.81 -1.28 -22.02
N SER A 171 -10.62 -0.35 -22.96
CA SER A 171 -9.28 0.07 -23.40
C SER A 171 -8.43 0.66 -22.27
N VAL A 172 -9.05 1.39 -21.33
CA VAL A 172 -8.35 1.94 -20.16
C VAL A 172 -7.98 0.81 -19.17
N ALA A 173 -8.89 -0.15 -18.97
CA ALA A 173 -8.61 -1.32 -18.14
C ALA A 173 -7.46 -2.19 -18.70
N GLU A 174 -7.36 -2.30 -20.03
CA GLU A 174 -6.25 -2.98 -20.73
C GLU A 174 -4.94 -2.19 -20.59
N LEU A 175 -4.97 -0.85 -20.72
CA LEU A 175 -3.80 0.00 -20.49
C LEU A 175 -3.24 -0.16 -19.07
N ILE A 176 -4.12 -0.19 -18.06
CA ILE A 176 -3.72 -0.47 -16.67
C ILE A 176 -3.07 -1.86 -16.55
N GLY A 177 -3.62 -2.86 -17.23
CA GLY A 177 -3.06 -4.22 -17.28
C GLY A 177 -1.67 -4.25 -17.92
N ASN A 178 -1.49 -3.59 -19.06
CA ASN A 178 -0.21 -3.52 -19.76
C ASN A 178 0.85 -2.75 -18.96
N PHE A 179 0.46 -1.67 -18.28
CA PHE A 179 1.36 -0.91 -17.41
C PHE A 179 1.77 -1.74 -16.18
N SER A 180 0.85 -2.53 -15.63
CA SER A 180 1.15 -3.49 -14.55
C SER A 180 2.15 -4.56 -15.02
N LEU A 181 1.91 -5.19 -16.18
CA LEU A 181 2.81 -6.19 -16.78
C LEU A 181 4.21 -5.60 -17.08
N SER A 182 4.28 -4.38 -17.58
CA SER A 182 5.55 -3.69 -17.84
C SER A 182 6.35 -3.45 -16.56
N LEU A 183 5.70 -3.10 -15.44
CA LEU A 183 6.39 -2.93 -14.16
C LEU A 183 6.93 -4.26 -13.62
N PHE A 184 6.15 -5.35 -13.76
CA PHE A 184 6.57 -6.69 -13.35
C PHE A 184 7.76 -7.20 -14.17
N LEU A 185 7.77 -6.98 -15.48
CA LEU A 185 8.87 -7.38 -16.36
C LEU A 185 10.13 -6.56 -16.11
N CYS A 186 10.01 -5.24 -15.90
CA CYS A 186 11.17 -4.39 -15.60
C CYS A 186 11.80 -4.76 -14.23
N SER A 187 11.00 -5.17 -13.25
CA SER A 187 11.49 -5.61 -11.93
C SER A 187 12.15 -7.00 -11.93
N SER A 188 12.09 -7.74 -13.05
CA SER A 188 12.66 -9.09 -13.20
C SER A 188 13.93 -9.12 -14.05
N VAL A 189 14.45 -7.96 -14.48
CA VAL A 189 15.67 -7.83 -15.32
C VAL A 189 16.89 -7.36 -14.50
N ASP A 190 16.76 -7.24 -13.18
CA ASP A 190 17.86 -6.96 -12.25
C ASP A 190 18.23 -8.20 -11.41
N ASP A 191 18.43 -9.35 -12.05
CA ASP A 191 19.15 -10.51 -11.47
C ASP A 191 20.36 -10.85 -12.35
#